data_AF-A0A956HHD3-F1
#
_entry.id   AF-A0A956HHD3-F1
#
_cell.length_a   1.000
_cell.length_b   1.000
_cell.length_c   1.000
_cell.angle_alpha   90.00
_cell.angle_beta   90.00
_cell.angle_gamma   90.00
#
_symmetry.space_group_name_H-M   'P 1'
#
loop_
_entity.id
_entity.type
_entity.pdbx_description
1 polymer ?
#
loop_
_entity_poly.entity_id
_entity_poly.type
_entity_poly.pdbx_seq_one_letter_code
_entity_poly.pdbx_strand_id
1 'polypeptide(L)'
;MSKETPPPRTATVARETRETRIKVALTLPGDAPPAHAIRTPVPFLSHMLEALARHGAMRLSVDAAGDTEIDDHHTVEDTGLTLGAAIDQALGDRRGIHRFGHFSLAMDETLVDCA
;
A
#
# COMPACT_ATOMS: atom_id res chain seq x y z
N MET A 1 -19.78 26.02 11.98
CA MET A 1 -19.97 25.62 10.56
C MET A 1 -19.35 24.24 10.42
N SER A 2 -20.15 23.19 10.27
CA SER A 2 -19.65 21.83 10.09
C SER A 2 -18.86 21.79 8.79
N LYS A 3 -17.54 21.51 8.87
CA LYS A 3 -16.75 21.25 7.67
C LYS A 3 -17.26 19.94 7.08
N GLU A 4 -17.75 20.00 5.85
CA GLU A 4 -18.10 18.82 5.08
C GLU A 4 -16.84 17.98 4.88
N THR A 5 -16.87 16.72 5.33
CA THR A 5 -15.72 15.82 5.20
C THR A 5 -15.52 15.50 3.72
N PRO A 6 -14.31 15.74 3.14
CA PRO A 6 -14.07 15.38 1.75
C PRO A 6 -14.25 13.87 1.54
N PRO A 7 -14.70 13.43 0.36
CA PRO A 7 -14.92 12.01 0.09
C PRO A 7 -13.62 11.22 0.29
N PRO A 8 -13.72 9.94 0.73
CA PRO A 8 -12.56 9.11 0.98
C PRO A 8 -11.74 8.91 -0.31
N ARG A 9 -10.42 9.01 -0.17
CA ARG A 9 -9.47 8.81 -1.26
C ARG A 9 -9.17 7.33 -1.42
N THR A 10 -9.67 6.76 -2.51
CA THR A 10 -9.60 5.31 -2.75
C THR A 10 -9.23 5.00 -4.20
N ALA A 11 -8.58 3.86 -4.40
CA ALA A 11 -8.30 3.31 -5.70
C ALA A 11 -8.37 1.77 -5.66
N THR A 12 -8.64 1.16 -6.81
CA THR A 12 -8.46 -0.27 -7.02
C THR A 12 -7.76 -0.48 -8.35
N VAL A 13 -6.61 -1.13 -8.31
CA VAL A 13 -5.77 -1.38 -9.48
C VAL A 13 -5.53 -2.88 -9.59
N ALA A 14 -5.59 -3.40 -10.81
CA ALA A 14 -5.22 -4.78 -11.11
C ALA A 14 -4.18 -4.78 -12.24
N ARG A 15 -3.22 -5.69 -12.14
CA ARG A 15 -2.14 -5.89 -13.10
C ARG A 15 -1.95 -7.39 -13.32
N GLU A 16 -1.82 -7.79 -14.58
CA GLU A 16 -1.60 -9.17 -14.97
C GLU A 16 -0.54 -9.22 -16.05
N THR A 17 0.46 -10.08 -15.87
CA THR A 17 1.51 -10.37 -16.84
C THR A 17 1.59 -11.87 -17.07
N ARG A 18 2.67 -12.36 -17.69
CA ARG A 18 2.90 -13.81 -17.80
C ARG A 18 3.36 -14.40 -16.48
N GLU A 19 4.02 -13.59 -15.66
CA GLU A 19 4.67 -13.95 -14.40
C GLU A 19 3.71 -13.81 -13.22
N THR A 20 2.86 -12.77 -13.19
CA THR A 20 2.04 -12.45 -12.00
C THR A 20 0.60 -12.03 -12.30
N ARG A 21 -0.25 -12.14 -11.28
CA ARG A 21 -1.61 -11.56 -11.21
C ARG A 21 -1.76 -10.87 -9.87
N ILE A 22 -1.87 -9.53 -9.89
CA ILE A 22 -1.93 -8.69 -8.70
C ILE A 22 -3.19 -7.83 -8.73
N LYS A 23 -3.88 -7.74 -7.60
CA LYS A 23 -4.96 -6.77 -7.36
C LYS A 23 -4.74 -6.05 -6.03
N VAL A 24 -4.75 -4.72 -6.08
CA VAL A 24 -4.64 -3.86 -4.92
C VAL A 24 -5.89 -3.00 -4.80
N ALA A 25 -6.49 -2.94 -3.61
CA ALA A 25 -7.50 -1.96 -3.25
C ALA A 25 -7.01 -1.17 -2.03
N LEU A 26 -7.06 0.15 -2.14
CA LEU A 26 -6.48 1.08 -1.17
C LEU A 26 -7.50 2.16 -0.79
N THR A 27 -7.54 2.51 0.49
CA THR A 27 -8.08 3.79 0.97
C THR A 27 -6.99 4.49 1.78
N LEU A 28 -6.64 5.71 1.38
CA LEU A 28 -5.69 6.55 2.10
C LEU A 28 -6.27 6.99 3.46
N PRO A 29 -5.43 7.46 4.39
CA PRO A 29 -5.86 7.79 5.75
C PRO A 29 -7.01 8.80 5.79
N GLY A 30 -7.95 8.56 6.70
CA GLY A 30 -9.11 9.39 6.94
C GLY A 30 -9.79 8.98 8.25
N ASP A 31 -11.07 9.29 8.41
CA ASP A 31 -11.78 9.06 9.68
C ASP A 31 -12.08 7.57 9.97
N ALA A 32 -11.98 6.71 8.96
CA ALA A 32 -12.23 5.28 9.12
C ALA A 32 -11.01 4.55 9.73
N PRO A 33 -11.22 3.57 10.62
CA PRO A 33 -10.13 2.76 11.17
C PRO A 33 -9.34 2.02 10.06
N PRO A 34 -8.00 1.87 10.23
CA PRO A 34 -7.19 1.08 9.33
C PRO A 34 -7.62 -0.39 9.34
N ALA A 35 -7.49 -1.04 8.20
CA ALA A 35 -7.83 -2.46 8.04
C ALA A 35 -6.99 -3.05 6.90
N HIS A 36 -6.67 -4.34 6.98
CA HIS A 36 -5.92 -4.98 5.91
C HIS A 36 -6.42 -6.38 5.59
N ALA A 37 -6.30 -6.77 4.33
CA ALA A 37 -6.57 -8.11 3.82
C ALA A 37 -5.51 -8.43 2.76
N ILE A 38 -4.40 -9.02 3.19
CA ILE A 38 -3.18 -9.14 2.41
C ILE A 38 -2.86 -10.62 2.21
N ARG A 39 -2.75 -11.02 0.94
CA ARG A 39 -2.34 -12.36 0.54
C ARG A 39 -1.33 -12.23 -0.59
N THR A 40 -0.10 -12.67 -0.33
CA THR A 40 0.93 -12.84 -1.35
C THR A 40 1.57 -14.21 -1.16
N PRO A 41 2.17 -14.82 -2.19
CA PRO A 41 2.91 -16.07 -2.05
C PRO A 41 4.25 -15.88 -1.31
N VAL A 42 4.62 -14.65 -0.95
CA VAL A 42 5.86 -14.30 -0.22
C VAL A 42 5.50 -13.86 1.21
N PRO A 43 5.56 -14.74 2.22
CA PRO A 43 5.01 -14.45 3.55
C PRO A 43 5.60 -13.20 4.23
N PHE A 44 6.90 -12.95 4.05
CA PHE A 44 7.54 -11.77 4.62
C PHE A 44 7.08 -10.47 3.95
N LEU A 45 6.81 -10.47 2.64
CA LEU A 45 6.21 -9.32 1.96
C LEU A 45 4.82 -9.04 2.52
N SER A 46 4.00 -10.07 2.76
CA SER A 46 2.69 -9.90 3.40
C SER A 46 2.83 -9.19 4.75
N HIS A 47 3.76 -9.63 5.60
CA HIS A 47 4.03 -9.00 6.89
C HIS A 47 4.45 -7.52 6.76
N MET A 48 5.31 -7.19 5.79
CA MET A 48 5.73 -5.81 5.55
C MET A 48 4.57 -4.92 5.06
N LEU A 49 3.69 -5.44 4.21
CA LEU A 49 2.52 -4.69 3.73
C LEU A 49 1.46 -4.52 4.84
N GLU A 50 1.34 -5.47 5.77
CA GLU A 50 0.49 -5.33 6.97
C GLU A 50 1.00 -4.21 7.88
N ALA A 51 2.32 -4.15 8.09
CA ALA A 51 2.97 -3.07 8.84
C ALA A 51 2.72 -1.71 8.15
N LEU A 52 2.91 -1.64 6.83
CA LEU A 52 2.63 -0.44 6.03
C LEU A 52 1.17 0.01 6.19
N ALA A 53 0.20 -0.91 6.10
CA ALA A 53 -1.22 -0.58 6.26
C ALA A 53 -1.54 -0.06 7.67
N ARG A 54 -0.99 -0.73 8.71
CA ARG A 54 -1.19 -0.38 10.11
C ARG A 54 -0.61 0.99 10.45
N HIS A 55 0.68 1.19 10.16
CA HIS A 55 1.41 2.40 10.55
C HIS A 55 1.15 3.59 9.63
N GLY A 56 0.78 3.31 8.37
CA GLY A 56 0.31 4.33 7.44
C GLY A 56 -1.16 4.73 7.64
N ALA A 57 -1.88 4.14 8.59
CA ALA A 57 -3.32 4.36 8.83
C ALA A 57 -4.20 4.13 7.57
N MET A 58 -3.84 3.15 6.75
CA MET A 58 -4.51 2.85 5.49
C MET A 58 -5.49 1.68 5.62
N ARG A 59 -6.47 1.63 4.72
CA ARG A 59 -7.19 0.39 4.42
C ARG A 59 -6.58 -0.24 3.18
N LEU A 60 -5.96 -1.41 3.30
CA LEU A 60 -5.18 -2.03 2.23
C LEU A 60 -5.59 -3.49 2.01
N SER A 61 -6.05 -3.80 0.80
CA SER A 61 -6.20 -5.17 0.34
C SER A 61 -5.22 -5.44 -0.79
N VAL A 62 -4.49 -6.54 -0.70
CA VAL A 62 -3.58 -7.03 -1.74
C VAL A 62 -3.87 -8.50 -1.95
N ASP A 63 -4.18 -8.89 -3.18
CA ASP A 63 -4.23 -10.28 -3.62
C ASP A 63 -3.20 -10.45 -4.74
N ALA A 64 -2.15 -11.20 -4.44
CA ALA A 64 -1.06 -11.48 -5.35
C ALA A 64 -0.91 -12.98 -5.57
N ALA A 65 -0.67 -13.35 -6.83
CA ALA A 65 -0.16 -14.64 -7.26
C ALA A 65 0.97 -14.41 -8.26
N GLY A 66 1.98 -15.27 -8.25
CA GLY A 66 3.12 -15.18 -9.16
C GLY A 66 3.98 -16.45 -9.15
N ASP A 67 4.96 -16.46 -10.03
CA ASP A 67 5.90 -17.55 -10.34
C ASP A 67 7.00 -17.74 -9.29
N THR A 68 6.63 -17.85 -8.02
CA THR A 68 7.57 -17.98 -6.88
C THR A 68 8.46 -19.23 -6.91
N GLU A 69 8.17 -20.19 -7.79
CA GLU A 69 9.05 -21.32 -8.08
C GLU A 69 10.32 -20.95 -8.84
N ILE A 70 10.32 -19.79 -9.53
CA ILE A 70 11.51 -19.21 -10.17
C ILE A 70 12.28 -18.42 -9.12
N ASP A 71 11.69 -17.33 -8.63
CA ASP A 71 12.11 -16.55 -7.47
C ASP A 71 10.97 -15.62 -7.01
N ASP A 72 11.19 -14.81 -5.97
CA ASP A 72 10.19 -13.86 -5.47
C ASP A 72 10.18 -12.51 -6.21
N HIS A 73 11.11 -12.28 -7.14
CA HIS A 73 11.39 -10.96 -7.71
C HIS A 73 10.18 -10.39 -8.43
N HIS A 74 9.60 -11.13 -9.38
CA HIS A 74 8.47 -10.65 -10.17
C HIS A 74 7.26 -10.35 -9.26
N THR A 75 6.98 -11.23 -8.29
CA THR A 75 5.86 -11.02 -7.35
C THR A 75 6.06 -9.75 -6.52
N VAL A 76 7.27 -9.54 -5.98
CA VAL A 76 7.59 -8.36 -5.17
C VAL A 76 7.52 -7.08 -6.01
N GLU A 77 8.15 -7.08 -7.19
CA GLU A 77 8.17 -5.93 -8.11
C GLU A 77 6.76 -5.56 -8.55
N ASP A 78 5.99 -6.52 -9.05
CA ASP A 78 4.67 -6.27 -9.61
C ASP A 78 3.64 -5.87 -8.55
N THR A 79 3.81 -6.38 -7.32
CA THR A 79 3.06 -5.90 -6.15
C THR A 79 3.38 -4.43 -5.87
N GLY A 80 4.66 -4.06 -5.89
CA GLY A 80 5.13 -2.68 -5.71
C GLY A 80 4.60 -1.73 -6.78
N LEU A 81 4.68 -2.11 -8.06
CA LEU A 81 4.16 -1.33 -9.20
C LEU A 81 2.64 -1.11 -9.08
N THR A 82 1.90 -2.17 -8.74
CA THR A 82 0.43 -2.10 -8.60
C THR A 82 0.01 -1.25 -7.41
N LEU A 83 0.72 -1.37 -6.28
CA LEU A 83 0.50 -0.54 -5.09
C LEU A 83 0.81 0.94 -5.36
N GLY A 84 1.94 1.23 -6.01
CA GLY A 84 2.32 2.59 -6.39
C GLY A 84 1.28 3.26 -7.28
N ALA A 85 0.76 2.54 -8.28
CA ALA A 85 -0.34 3.00 -9.13
C ALA A 85 -1.62 3.27 -8.33
N ALA A 86 -1.96 2.40 -7.36
CA ALA A 86 -3.13 2.61 -6.50
C ALA A 86 -2.97 3.85 -5.60
N ILE A 87 -1.78 4.11 -5.06
CA ILE A 87 -1.49 5.32 -4.28
C ILE A 87 -1.65 6.57 -5.16
N ASP A 88 -1.07 6.58 -6.36
CA ASP A 88 -1.15 7.72 -7.28
C ASP A 88 -2.60 8.03 -7.68
N GLN A 89 -3.38 7.02 -8.04
CA GLN A 89 -4.80 7.17 -8.36
C GLN A 89 -5.61 7.69 -7.17
N ALA A 90 -5.38 7.16 -5.97
CA ALA A 90 -6.09 7.60 -4.76
C ALA A 90 -5.73 9.04 -4.37
N LEU A 91 -4.51 9.50 -4.66
CA LEU A 91 -4.07 10.87 -4.41
C LEU A 91 -4.72 11.89 -5.36
N GLY A 92 -5.14 11.48 -6.56
CA GLY A 92 -5.82 12.33 -7.53
C GLY A 92 -5.02 13.59 -7.89
N ASP A 93 -5.66 14.76 -7.79
CA ASP A 93 -5.03 16.05 -8.06
C ASP A 93 -4.07 16.53 -6.96
N ARG A 94 -3.94 15.76 -5.87
CA ARG A 94 -3.08 16.04 -4.72
C ARG A 94 -3.38 17.38 -4.03
N ARG A 95 -4.55 18.00 -4.24
CA ARG A 95 -4.87 19.27 -3.58
C ARG A 95 -5.14 19.05 -2.10
N GLY A 96 -4.67 20.00 -1.28
CA GLY A 96 -4.94 20.03 0.17
C GLY A 96 -4.19 19.00 1.00
N ILE A 97 -3.18 18.31 0.47
CA ILE A 97 -2.31 17.43 1.26
C ILE A 97 -1.17 18.21 1.92
N HIS A 98 -0.58 17.62 2.97
CA HIS A 98 0.67 18.11 3.55
C HIS A 98 1.85 18.12 2.57
N ARG A 99 1.82 17.25 1.55
CA ARG A 99 2.78 17.09 0.44
C ARG A 99 4.14 16.54 0.85
N PHE A 100 4.68 16.97 1.97
CA PHE A 100 5.92 16.46 2.54
C PHE A 100 5.62 15.73 3.84
N GLY A 101 6.32 14.63 4.07
CA GLY A 101 6.28 13.85 5.31
C GLY A 101 7.69 13.39 5.65
N HIS A 102 7.96 13.19 6.92
CA HIS A 102 9.21 12.59 7.39
C HIS A 102 8.89 11.75 8.62
N PHE A 103 9.50 10.58 8.71
CA PHE A 103 9.42 9.76 9.92
C PHE A 103 10.69 8.96 10.12
N SER A 104 11.17 8.95 11.37
CA SER A 104 12.23 8.07 11.83
C SER A 104 11.60 6.93 12.63
N LEU A 105 11.85 5.69 12.24
CA LEU A 105 11.36 4.50 12.93
C LEU A 105 12.54 3.72 13.50
N ALA A 106 12.52 3.52 14.81
CA ALA A 106 13.45 2.62 15.50
C ALA A 106 12.78 1.26 15.73
N MET A 107 13.49 0.18 15.39
CA MET A 107 13.13 -1.20 15.71
C MET A 107 14.36 -1.88 16.29
N ASP A 108 14.31 -2.19 17.59
CA ASP A 108 15.44 -2.65 18.39
C ASP A 108 16.66 -1.70 18.25
N GLU A 109 17.81 -2.18 17.74
CA GLU A 109 19.01 -1.37 17.52
C GLU A 109 19.00 -0.58 16.19
N THR A 110 18.07 -0.90 15.28
CA THR A 110 18.04 -0.33 13.94
C THR A 110 17.19 0.95 13.88
N LEU A 111 17.71 1.99 13.22
CA LEU A 111 16.99 3.24 12.92
C LEU A 111 16.87 3.41 11.39
N VAL A 112 15.66 3.70 10.92
CA VAL A 112 15.37 3.97 9.51
C VAL A 112 14.66 5.32 9.37
N ASP A 113 15.09 6.12 8.40
CA ASP A 113 14.46 7.39 8.02
C ASP A 113 13.78 7.28 6.65
N CYS A 114 12.59 7.88 6.53
CA CYS A 114 11.85 7.99 5.27
C CYS A 114 11.30 9.41 5.10
N ALA A 115 11.51 10.02 3.93
CA ALA A 115 11.10 11.38 3.58
C ALA A 115 10.60 11.47 2.12
#